data_AF-A0A422QS32-F1
#
_entry.id   AF-A0A422QS32-F1
#
_cell.length_a   1.000
_cell.length_b   1.000
_cell.length_c   1.000
_cell.angle_alpha   90.00
_cell.angle_beta   90.00
_cell.angle_gamma   90.00
#
_symmetry.space_group_name_H-M   'P 1'
#
loop_
_entity.id
_entity.type
_entity.pdbx_description
1 polymer ?
#
loop_
_entity_poly.entity_id
_entity_poly.type
_entity_poly.pdbx_seq_one_letter_code
_entity_poly.pdbx_strand_id
1 'polypeptide(L)' 'MNREMFDLYIETQLTPSLEPGDVVILDNLAAHKSEKPKAILRERGAWFLLRCAGKRTTGE' A
#
# COMPACT_ATOMS: atom_id res chain seq x y z
N MET A 1 8.87 11.26 3.02
CA MET A 1 9.11 9.82 3.30
C MET A 1 9.66 9.19 2.04
N ASN A 2 10.82 8.51 2.09
CA ASN A 2 11.35 7.77 0.95
C ASN A 2 10.75 6.36 0.91
N ARG A 3 10.81 5.70 -0.26
CA ARG A 3 10.21 4.37 -0.50
C ARG A 3 10.63 3.33 0.53
N GLU A 4 11.92 3.25 0.85
CA GLU A 4 12.47 2.26 1.80
C GLU A 4 11.94 2.46 3.22
N MET A 5 11.83 3.72 3.67
CA MET A 5 11.27 4.05 4.99
C MET A 5 9.77 3.74 5.05
N PHE A 6 9.05 3.91 3.95
CA PHE A 6 7.64 3.51 3.87
C PHE A 6 7.48 2.00 3.95
N ASP A 7 8.27 1.25 3.17
CA ASP A 7 8.22 -0.22 3.19
C ASP A 7 8.56 -0.76 4.60
N LEU A 8 9.56 -0.19 5.27
CA LEU A 8 9.93 -0.55 6.64
C LEU A 8 8.83 -0.20 7.65
N TYR A 9 8.16 0.94 7.49
CA TYR A 9 7.03 1.33 8.34
C TYR A 9 5.86 0.35 8.20
N ILE A 10 5.51 -0.03 6.96
CA ILE A 10 4.44 -1.00 6.72
C ILE A 10 4.78 -2.33 7.40
N GLU A 11 6.01 -2.80 7.25
CA GLU A 11 6.47 -4.08 7.80
C GLU A 11 6.52 -4.07 9.34
N THR A 12 7.10 -3.03 9.93
CA THR A 12 7.42 -3.03 11.38
C THR A 12 6.34 -2.41 12.26
N GLN A 13 5.56 -1.47 11.74
CA GLN A 13 4.58 -0.71 12.54
C GLN A 13 3.15 -1.06 12.15
N LEU A 14 2.84 -1.02 10.85
CA LEU A 14 1.46 -1.19 10.40
C LEU A 14 1.03 -2.67 10.47
N THR A 15 1.80 -3.58 9.91
CA THR A 15 1.41 -5.00 9.78
C THR A 15 1.12 -5.69 11.12
N PRO A 16 1.89 -5.47 12.20
CA PRO A 16 1.59 -6.06 13.51
C PRO A 16 0.28 -5.58 14.11
N SER A 17 -0.15 -4.36 13.76
CA SER A 17 -1.40 -3.76 14.26
C SER A 17 -2.66 -4.16 13.49
N LEU A 18 -2.51 -4.84 12.36
CA LEU A 18 -3.63 -5.23 11.50
C LEU A 18 -4.16 -6.61 11.83
N GLU A 19 -5.47 -6.74 11.77
CA GLU A 19 -6.22 -8.00 11.84
C GLU A 19 -6.81 -8.37 10.47
N PRO A 20 -7.07 -9.67 10.22
CA PRO A 20 -7.77 -10.08 9.02
C PRO A 20 -9.13 -9.37 8.90
N GLY A 21 -9.38 -8.72 7.76
CA GLY A 21 -10.59 -7.93 7.51
C GLY A 21 -10.41 -6.42 7.72
N ASP A 22 -9.30 -5.96 8.28
CA ASP A 22 -9.01 -4.52 8.38
C ASP A 22 -8.83 -3.88 7.01
N VAL A 23 -9.22 -2.60 6.92
CA VAL A 23 -9.14 -1.81 5.70
C VAL A 23 -8.05 -0.74 5.83
N VAL A 24 -7.00 -0.87 5.03
CA VAL A 24 -5.90 0.10 4.94
C VAL A 24 -6.13 1.04 3.75
N ILE A 25 -6.29 2.32 4.02
CA ILE A 25 -6.38 3.34 2.96
C ILE A 25 -5.00 3.98 2.81
N LEU A 26 -4.36 3.72 1.66
CA LEU A 26 -3.09 4.34 1.32
C LEU A 26 -3.37 5.59 0.46
N ASP A 27 -2.85 6.73 0.89
CA ASP A 27 -2.93 7.99 0.15
C ASP A 27 -2.18 7.91 -1.21
N ASN A 28 -2.27 8.94 -2.06
CA ASN A 28 -1.68 8.93 -3.42
C ASN A 28 -0.21 9.35 -3.52
N LEU A 29 0.58 9.16 -2.47
CA LEU A 29 2.02 9.34 -2.55
C LEU A 29 2.64 8.31 -3.50
N ALA A 30 3.56 8.76 -4.36
CA ALA A 30 4.26 7.89 -5.31
C ALA A 30 5.03 6.75 -4.60
N ALA A 31 5.41 6.94 -3.34
CA ALA A 31 6.02 5.92 -2.48
C ALA A 31 5.12 4.70 -2.27
N HIS A 32 3.79 4.84 -2.33
CA HIS A 32 2.83 3.74 -2.12
C HIS A 32 2.64 2.85 -3.35
N LYS A 33 3.34 3.14 -4.46
CA LYS A 33 3.34 2.30 -5.67
C LYS A 33 4.28 1.09 -5.58
N SER A 34 4.91 0.85 -4.43
CA SER A 34 5.72 -0.35 -4.20
C SER A 34 4.85 -1.61 -4.16
N GLU A 35 5.38 -2.72 -4.68
CA GLU A 35 4.70 -4.03 -4.61
C GLU A 35 4.89 -4.71 -3.26
N LYS A 36 6.00 -4.44 -2.54
CA LYS A 36 6.31 -5.07 -1.24
C LYS A 36 5.22 -4.84 -0.17
N PRO A 37 4.75 -3.61 0.09
CA PRO A 37 3.64 -3.36 1.02
C PRO A 37 2.36 -4.12 0.67
N LYS A 38 2.05 -4.25 -0.62
CA LYS A 38 0.83 -4.94 -1.08
C LYS A 38 0.89 -6.44 -0.78
N ALA A 39 2.07 -7.05 -0.93
CA ALA A 39 2.26 -8.46 -0.60
C ALA A 39 2.06 -8.71 0.90
N ILE A 40 2.68 -7.87 1.74
CA ILE A 40 2.60 -7.97 3.20
C ILE A 40 1.14 -7.80 3.69
N LEU A 41 0.43 -6.80 3.16
CA LEU A 41 -0.97 -6.55 3.53
C LEU A 41 -1.90 -7.71 3.13
N ARG A 42 -1.66 -8.34 1.97
CA ARG A 42 -2.42 -9.53 1.52
C ARG A 42 -2.16 -10.74 2.40
N GLU A 43 -0.90 -10.99 2.76
CA GLU A 43 -0.52 -12.09 3.65
C GLU A 43 -1.20 -11.95 5.02
N ARG A 44 -1.32 -10.72 5.53
CA ARG A 44 -2.02 -10.44 6.78
C ARG A 44 -3.55 -10.59 6.70
N GLY A 45 -4.12 -10.70 5.49
CA GLY A 45 -5.56 -10.75 5.28
C GLY A 45 -6.25 -9.38 5.38
N ALA A 46 -5.48 -8.29 5.27
CA ALA A 46 -6.00 -6.94 5.26
C ALA A 46 -6.41 -6.53 3.84
N TRP A 47 -7.51 -5.78 3.73
CA TRP A 47 -7.93 -5.13 2.50
C TRP A 47 -7.22 -3.80 2.37
N PHE A 48 -6.84 -3.40 1.15
CA PHE A 48 -6.28 -2.08 0.93
C PHE A 48 -6.86 -1.39 -0.28
N LEU A 49 -7.10 -0.09 -0.13
CA LEU A 49 -7.53 0.80 -1.21
C LEU A 49 -6.39 1.75 -1.53
N LEU A 50 -5.88 1.63 -2.76
CA LEU A 50 -4.93 2.57 -3.32
C LEU A 50 -5.66 3.38 -4.39
N ARG A 51 -5.60 4.72 -4.29
CA ARG A 51 -6.07 5.56 -5.39
C ARG A 51 -5.18 5.31 -6.60
N CYS A 52 -5.69 4.59 -7.59
CA CYS A 52 -5.08 4.57 -8.91
C CYS A 52 -5.11 5.99 -9.46
N ALA A 53 -3.95 6.64 -9.52
CA ALA A 53 -3.78 7.83 -10.35
C ALA A 53 -3.96 7.38 -11.81
N GLY A 54 -5.19 7.45 -12.32
CA GLY A 54 -5.48 7.19 -13.71
C GLY A 54 -4.68 8.14 -14.58
N LYS A 55 -3.59 7.66 -15.18
CA LYS A 55 -3.22 8.20 -16.47
C LYS A 55 -4.27 7.61 -17.42
N ARG A 56 -5.27 8.42 -17.79
CA ARG A 56 -5.99 8.17 -19.03
C ARG A 56 -4.91 8.17 -20.11
N THR A 57 -4.47 7.00 -20.55
CA THR A 57 -3.77 6.89 -21.82
C THR A 57 -4.82 7.23 -22.87
N THR A 58 -4.79 8.47 -23.34
CA THR A 58 -5.42 8.79 -24.63
C THR A 58 -4.72 7.87 -25.63
N GLY A 59 -5.48 6.93 -26.19
CA GLY A 59 -5.00 6.14 -27.32
C GLY A 59 -4.86 7.08 -28.52
N GLU A 60 -3.67 7.10 -29.08
CA GLU A 60 -3.45 7.15 -30.53
C GLU A 60 -3.23 5.71 -31.00
#